data_AF-X1PSS3-F1
#
_entry.id   AF-X1PSS3-F1
#
_cell.length_a   1.000
_cell.length_b   1.000
_cell.length_c   1.000
_cell.angle_alpha   90.00
_cell.angle_beta   90.00
_cell.angle_gamma   90.00
#
_symmetry.space_group_name_H-M   'P 1'
#
loop_
_entity.id
_entity.type
_entity.pdbx_description
1 polymer ?
#
loop_
_entity_poly.entity_id
_entity_poly.type
_entity_poly.pdbx_seq_one_letter_code
_entity_poly.pdbx_strand_id
1 'polypeptide(L)' 'MKIKLSLESEQLTKDELQELIQSIRDCELESFPDKKISIWIESPGLSASECKQILASIKPPYKYWAAFKATS' A
#
# COMPACT_ATOMS: atom_id res chain seq x y z
N MET A 1 -17.12 4.23 -10.94
CA MET A 1 -17.04 2.79 -11.22
C MET A 1 -16.31 2.12 -10.06
N LYS A 2 -16.82 0.99 -9.54
CA LYS A 2 -16.13 0.23 -8.49
C LYS A 2 -15.20 -0.79 -9.16
N ILE A 3 -13.89 -0.62 -8.99
CA ILE A 3 -12.86 -1.50 -9.55
C ILE A 3 -12.08 -2.08 -8.37
N LYS A 4 -11.74 -3.37 -8.42
CA LYS A 4 -10.82 -4.01 -7.47
C LYS A 4 -9.61 -4.51 -8.24
N LEU A 5 -8.42 -4.04 -7.85
CA LEU A 5 -7.13 -4.50 -8.37
C LEU A 5 -6.41 -5.24 -7.26
N SER A 6 -5.84 -6.41 -7.57
CA SER A 6 -5.03 -7.20 -6.65
C SER A 6 -3.64 -7.38 -7.25
N LEU A 7 -2.60 -7.18 -6.45
CA LEU A 7 -1.21 -7.47 -6.78
C LEU A 7 -0.68 -8.44 -5.73
N GLU A 8 -0.05 -9.51 -6.18
CA GLU A 8 0.47 -10.58 -5.34
C GLU A 8 1.93 -10.84 -5.73
N SER A 9 2.78 -11.07 -4.73
CA SER A 9 4.17 -11.47 -4.92
C SER A 9 4.63 -12.29 -3.72
N GLU A 10 5.31 -13.39 -4.01
CA GLU A 10 5.97 -14.24 -3.00
C GLU A 10 7.44 -13.82 -2.76
N GLN A 11 7.95 -12.88 -3.56
CA GLN A 11 9.38 -12.56 -3.63
C GLN A 11 9.73 -11.18 -3.08
N LEU A 12 8.74 -10.31 -2.89
CA LEU A 12 9.01 -8.96 -2.40
C LEU A 12 9.46 -9.00 -0.94
N THR A 13 10.61 -8.39 -0.70
CA THR A 13 11.05 -8.05 0.64
C THR A 13 10.22 -6.88 1.20
N LYS A 14 10.40 -6.61 2.49
CA LYS A 14 9.76 -5.49 3.18
C LYS A 14 10.08 -4.13 2.53
N ASP A 15 11.33 -3.92 2.15
CA ASP A 15 11.78 -2.65 1.59
C ASP A 15 11.24 -2.47 0.16
N GLU A 16 11.25 -3.54 -0.65
CA GLU A 16 10.66 -3.51 -1.99
C GLU A 16 9.13 -3.34 -1.95
N LEU A 17 8.45 -3.91 -0.94
CA LEU A 17 7.03 -3.66 -0.72
C LEU A 17 6.79 -2.17 -0.42
N GLN A 18 7.63 -1.54 0.40
CA GLN A 18 7.54 -0.10 0.65
C GLN A 18 7.74 0.71 -0.63
N GLU A 19 8.77 0.39 -1.42
CA GLU A 19 9.06 1.06 -2.71
C GLU A 19 7.89 0.91 -3.70
N LEU A 20 7.28 -0.28 -3.76
CA LEU A 20 6.11 -0.54 -4.59
C LEU A 20 4.93 0.35 -4.19
N ILE A 21 4.64 0.43 -2.88
CA ILE A 21 3.53 1.25 -2.38
C ILE A 21 3.79 2.74 -2.65
N GLN A 22 5.04 3.19 -2.48
CA GLN A 22 5.44 4.56 -2.79
C GLN A 22 5.26 4.86 -4.28
N SER A 23 5.68 3.95 -5.15
CA SER A 23 5.51 4.09 -6.61
C SER A 23 4.03 4.15 -7.02
N ILE A 24 3.16 3.36 -6.38
CA ILE A 24 1.71 3.44 -6.59
C ILE A 24 1.18 4.80 -6.15
N ARG A 25 1.66 5.33 -5.02
CA ARG A 25 1.25 6.64 -4.51
C ARG A 25 1.67 7.78 -5.44
N ASP A 26 2.89 7.74 -5.94
CA ASP A 26 3.40 8.76 -6.87
C ASP A 26 2.61 8.75 -8.17
N CYS A 27 2.35 7.56 -8.74
CA CYS A 27 1.52 7.40 -9.93
C CYS A 27 0.09 7.92 -9.72
N GLU A 28 -0.53 7.64 -8.57
CA GLU A 28 -1.87 8.17 -8.23
C GLU A 28 -1.88 9.71 -8.27
N LEU A 29 -0.88 10.35 -7.67
CA LEU A 29 -0.84 11.81 -7.56
C LEU A 29 -0.54 12.49 -8.89
N GLU A 30 0.32 11.88 -9.71
CA GLU A 30 0.67 12.40 -11.03
C GLU A 30 -0.49 12.23 -12.01
N SER A 31 -1.05 11.03 -12.10
CA SER A 31 -2.04 10.69 -13.14
C SER A 31 -3.48 11.00 -12.73
N PHE A 32 -3.77 10.95 -11.43
CA PHE A 32 -5.14 11.02 -10.90
C PHE A 32 -5.28 11.92 -9.66
N PRO A 33 -4.77 13.17 -9.68
CA PRO A 33 -4.68 14.03 -8.49
C PRO A 33 -6.02 14.30 -7.79
N ASP A 34 -7.13 14.28 -8.53
CA ASP A 34 -8.48 14.53 -8.01
C ASP A 34 -9.24 13.24 -7.64
N LYS A 35 -8.63 12.08 -7.78
CA LYS A 35 -9.27 10.79 -7.49
C LYS A 35 -8.87 10.30 -6.10
N LYS A 36 -9.81 9.62 -5.44
CA LYS A 36 -9.55 8.93 -4.17
C LYS A 36 -9.27 7.47 -4.49
N ILE A 37 -8.02 7.06 -4.42
CA ILE A 37 -7.64 5.66 -4.54
C ILE A 37 -7.33 5.12 -3.14
N SER A 38 -7.89 3.96 -2.84
CA SER A 38 -7.59 3.22 -1.62
C SER A 38 -6.82 1.97 -2.01
N ILE A 39 -5.78 1.63 -1.25
CA ILE A 39 -5.04 0.39 -1.43
C ILE A 39 -5.31 -0.55 -0.24
N TRP A 40 -5.41 -1.84 -0.54
CA TRP A 40 -5.51 -2.90 0.44
C TRP A 40 -4.29 -3.80 0.29
N ILE A 41 -3.60 -4.06 1.40
CA ILE A 41 -2.34 -4.81 1.38
C ILE A 41 -2.44 -5.95 2.39
N GLU A 42 -2.20 -7.16 1.90
CA GLU A 42 -2.09 -8.36 2.71
C GLU A 42 -0.66 -8.87 2.55
N SER A 43 0.08 -8.95 3.66
CA SER A 43 1.45 -9.44 3.68
C SER A 43 1.57 -10.49 4.78
N PRO A 44 1.31 -11.77 4.45
CA PRO A 44 1.51 -12.86 5.40
C PRO A 44 3.01 -12.94 5.71
N GLY A 45 3.36 -12.73 6.98
CA GLY A 45 4.75 -12.68 7.45
C GLY A 45 5.18 -11.32 8.02
N LEU A 46 4.45 -10.24 7.74
CA LEU A 46 4.67 -8.96 8.41
C LEU A 46 3.74 -8.77 9.60
N SER A 47 4.30 -8.33 10.72
CA SER A 47 3.53 -7.96 11.89
C SER A 47 2.71 -6.68 11.65
N ALA A 48 1.61 -6.50 12.38
CA ALA A 48 0.79 -5.29 12.28
C ALA A 48 1.59 -3.99 12.54
N SER A 49 2.62 -4.05 13.38
CA SER A 49 3.54 -2.92 13.63
C SER A 49 4.40 -2.58 12.41
N GLU A 50 4.91 -3.58 11.70
CA GLU A 50 5.75 -3.36 10.52
C GLU A 50 4.93 -2.81 9.36
N CYS A 51 3.72 -3.34 9.18
CA CYS A 51 2.75 -2.80 8.24
C CYS A 51 2.44 -1.32 8.51
N LYS A 52 2.27 -0.94 9.79
CA LYS A 52 2.09 0.47 10.20
C LYS A 52 3.31 1.32 9.90
N GLN A 53 4.53 0.78 10.10
CA GLN A 53 5.78 1.50 9.80
C GLN A 53 5.90 1.78 8.29
N ILE A 54 5.62 0.79 7.45
CA ILE A 54 5.62 0.95 5.98
C ILE A 54 4.62 2.03 5.59
N LEU A 55 3.39 1.99 6.11
CA LEU A 55 2.40 3.03 5.79
C LEU A 55 2.79 4.42 6.26
N ALA A 56 3.42 4.52 7.42
CA ALA A 56 3.89 5.79 7.96
C ALA A 56 5.06 6.37 7.14
N SER A 57 5.81 5.54 6.40
CA SER A 57 6.92 6.01 5.56
C SER A 57 6.48 6.50 4.17
N ILE A 58 5.29 6.12 3.69
CA ILE A 58 4.76 6.56 2.38
C ILE A 58 4.43 8.05 2.37
N LYS A 59 4.88 8.76 1.33
CA LYS A 59 4.67 10.20 1.17
C LYS A 59 4.05 10.56 -0.18
N PRO A 60 3.05 11.46 -0.22
CA PRO A 60 2.24 11.90 0.91
C PRO A 60 1.38 10.76 1.45
N PRO A 61 1.09 10.75 2.77
CA PRO A 61 0.38 9.64 3.41
C PRO A 61 -1.01 9.42 2.81
N TYR A 62 -1.43 8.16 2.77
CA TYR A 62 -2.80 7.80 2.38
C TYR A 62 -3.81 8.37 3.39
N LYS A 63 -4.77 9.15 2.89
CA LYS A 63 -5.72 9.88 3.76
C LYS A 63 -6.86 9.04 4.32
N TYR A 64 -7.28 7.95 3.66
CA TYR A 64 -8.63 7.42 3.89
C TYR A 64 -8.80 5.96 4.27
N TRP A 65 -7.91 5.03 3.91
CA TRP A 65 -7.98 3.66 4.40
C TRP A 65 -6.80 2.87 3.87
N ALA A 66 -5.80 2.60 4.70
CA ALA A 66 -4.83 1.55 4.43
C ALA A 66 -5.03 0.49 5.49
N ALA A 67 -5.94 -0.44 5.22
CA ALA A 67 -6.13 -1.58 6.09
C ALA A 67 -5.14 -2.66 5.67
N PHE A 68 -4.16 -2.88 6.54
CA PHE A 68 -3.42 -4.12 6.54
C PHE A 68 -4.19 -5.13 7.35
N LYS A 69 -4.47 -6.27 6.75
CA LYS A 69 -4.84 -7.45 7.52
C LYS A 69 -3.58 -8.28 7.70
N ALA A 70 -2.96 -8.17 8.87
CA ALA A 70 -1.94 -9.13 9.29
C ALA A 70 -2.68 -10.45 9.54
N THR A 71 -2.53 -11.41 8.64
CA THR A 71 -2.97 -12.79 8.87
C THR A 71 -1.81 -13.52 9.52
N SER A 72 -1.72 -13.40 10.84
CA SER A 72 -0.92 -14.30 11.69
C SER A 72 -1.62 -15.65 11.81
#